data_AF-A0AAU7V4Y9-F1
#
_entry.id   AF-A0AAU7V4Y9-F1
#
_cell.length_a   1.000
_cell.length_b   1.000
_cell.length_c   1.000
_cell.angle_alpha   90.00
_cell.angle_beta   90.00
_cell.angle_gamma   90.00
#
_symmetry.space_group_name_H-M   'P 1'
#
loop_
_entity.id
_entity.type
_entity.pdbx_description
1 polymer ?
#
loop_
_entity_poly.entity_id
_entity_poly.type
_entity_poly.pdbx_seq_one_letter_code
_entity_poly.pdbx_strand_id
1 'polypeptide(L)'
;MKGKQFLTPGLKQRIKGTVILLTSVLIPATIVGHFFGLERALPYGMAILYSMMFARVVSNLQAAAIITVGAILAALSTVVGKDPLGAAALIFVAALLQGVTNYRATGVLTLAPAMVIFFGPGPIHLNWDEAALWVVAGGTTGVVISRLLRIHTPPVTVGQDISIKHGLVLGTLGAILIFVAMKGHWQHGYWAPLTLMMALRPVPGQRMSSLEGRLTGTMIGGVIALVTFRYLPHDALLALGIVGLCLTVAFMQGRNYLLQALAMTPTLLVLVTLGDTGHATDFALQRIVFTALGVAVAVPGVYFLRWWDDQGPIKLPFLPPAPTQTDDPAEAEPKS
;
A
#
# COMPACT_ATOMS: atom_id res chain seq x y z
N MET A 1 33.98 12.97 28.52
CA MET A 1 32.89 11.99 28.31
C MET A 1 31.54 12.70 28.28
N LYS A 2 31.00 13.04 27.11
CA LYS A 2 29.59 13.45 26.95
C LYS A 2 29.05 12.88 25.62
N GLY A 3 28.98 11.55 25.56
CA GLY A 3 28.17 10.86 24.57
C GLY A 3 26.84 10.52 25.20
N LYS A 4 25.74 11.08 24.68
CA LYS A 4 24.34 10.57 24.71
C LYS A 4 23.35 11.72 24.51
N GLN A 5 23.12 12.11 23.25
CA GLN A 5 21.85 12.72 22.82
C GLN A 5 21.75 12.74 21.28
N PHE A 6 21.98 11.61 20.62
CA PHE A 6 21.96 11.52 19.15
C PHE A 6 20.59 11.14 18.56
N LEU A 7 19.54 10.99 19.37
CA LEU A 7 18.21 10.62 18.87
C LEU A 7 17.20 11.64 19.39
N THR A 8 16.67 12.47 18.49
CA THR A 8 15.54 13.36 18.80
C THR A 8 14.35 12.52 19.31
N PRO A 9 13.54 13.05 20.24
CA PRO A 9 12.41 12.31 20.82
C PRO A 9 11.48 11.69 19.77
N GLY A 10 11.24 12.40 18.66
CA GLY A 10 10.43 11.91 17.54
C GLY A 10 11.05 10.73 16.79
N LEU A 11 12.38 10.64 16.69
CA LEU A 11 13.04 9.50 16.03
C LEU A 11 12.92 8.22 16.87
N LYS A 12 13.07 8.32 18.20
CA LYS A 12 12.93 7.18 19.11
C LYS A 12 11.49 6.62 19.08
N GLN A 13 10.49 7.49 19.04
CA GLN A 13 9.08 7.08 18.92
C GLN A 13 8.79 6.40 17.58
N ARG A 14 9.32 6.92 16.48
CA ARG A 14 9.19 6.32 15.14
C ARG A 14 9.85 4.94 15.07
N ILE A 15 11.06 4.78 15.60
CA ILE A 15 11.74 3.48 15.64
C ILE A 15 10.91 2.46 16.44
N LYS A 16 10.41 2.85 17.62
CA LYS A 16 9.54 1.99 18.42
C LYS A 16 8.28 1.58 17.65
N GLY A 17 7.60 2.53 17.01
CA GLY A 17 6.42 2.26 16.18
C GLY A 17 6.71 1.31 15.02
N THR A 18 7.84 1.51 14.34
CA THR A 18 8.33 0.64 13.26
C THR A 18 8.56 -0.80 13.70
N VAL A 19 9.30 -0.98 14.80
CA VAL A 19 9.61 -2.33 15.31
C VAL A 19 8.33 -3.05 15.70
N ILE A 20 7.41 -2.35 16.38
CA ILE A 20 6.11 -2.91 16.75
C ILE A 20 5.31 -3.32 15.50
N LEU A 21 5.19 -2.44 14.49
CA LEU A 21 4.43 -2.75 13.28
C LEU A 21 5.03 -3.95 12.53
N LEU A 22 6.35 -3.97 12.33
CA LEU A 22 7.01 -5.05 11.61
C LEU A 22 6.93 -6.38 12.33
N THR A 23 7.23 -6.41 13.62
CA THR A 23 7.12 -7.65 14.41
C THR A 23 5.70 -8.19 14.41
N SER A 24 4.70 -7.31 14.46
CA SER A 24 3.29 -7.68 14.45
C SER A 24 2.80 -8.31 13.14
N VAL A 25 3.49 -8.06 12.03
CA VAL A 25 3.18 -8.66 10.72
C VAL A 25 4.06 -9.88 10.46
N LEU A 26 5.37 -9.74 10.66
CA LEU A 26 6.35 -10.75 10.30
C LEU A 26 6.28 -11.98 11.20
N ILE A 27 6.04 -11.85 12.51
CA ILE A 27 5.97 -13.02 13.41
C ILE A 27 4.79 -13.92 13.04
N PRO A 28 3.54 -13.41 12.92
CA PRO A 28 2.43 -14.26 12.49
C PRO A 28 2.62 -14.82 11.08
N ALA A 29 3.14 -14.03 10.14
CA ALA A 29 3.35 -14.48 8.77
C ALA A 29 4.43 -15.57 8.66
N THR A 30 5.51 -15.49 9.45
CA THR A 30 6.55 -16.53 9.50
C THR A 30 6.05 -17.82 10.13
N ILE A 31 5.21 -17.73 11.17
CA ILE A 31 4.53 -18.90 11.75
C ILE A 31 3.67 -19.59 10.68
N VAL A 32 2.83 -18.82 9.98
CA VAL A 32 2.00 -19.37 8.89
C VAL A 32 2.89 -19.96 7.79
N GLY A 33 3.97 -19.29 7.42
CA GLY A 33 4.92 -19.78 6.42
C GLY A 33 5.59 -21.09 6.83
N HIS A 34 5.91 -21.27 8.10
CA HIS A 34 6.53 -22.49 8.63
C HIS A 34 5.57 -23.68 8.60
N PHE A 35 4.31 -23.48 8.99
CA PHE A 35 3.33 -24.58 9.09
C PHE A 35 2.54 -24.85 7.80
N PHE A 36 2.30 -23.81 6.99
CA PHE A 36 1.41 -23.87 5.83
C PHE A 36 2.11 -23.48 4.51
N GLY A 37 3.39 -23.12 4.54
CA GLY A 37 4.18 -22.78 3.36
C GLY A 37 4.19 -21.30 2.99
N LEU A 38 5.22 -20.88 2.24
CA LEU A 38 5.48 -19.48 1.91
C LEU A 38 4.38 -18.86 1.03
N GLU A 39 3.78 -19.65 0.14
CA GLU A 39 2.69 -19.21 -0.76
C GLU A 39 1.47 -18.69 0.00
N ARG A 40 1.22 -19.21 1.20
CA ARG A 40 0.10 -18.83 2.08
C ARG A 40 0.48 -17.72 3.07
N ALA A 41 1.76 -17.61 3.41
CA ALA A 41 2.27 -16.56 4.29
C ALA A 41 2.12 -15.15 3.69
N LEU A 42 2.35 -15.01 2.38
CA LEU A 42 2.26 -13.74 1.67
C LEU A 42 0.83 -13.13 1.70
N PRO A 43 -0.24 -13.83 1.26
CA PRO A 43 -1.61 -13.31 1.32
C PRO A 43 -2.05 -13.03 2.76
N TYR A 44 -1.67 -13.89 3.71
CA TYR A 44 -1.96 -13.69 5.13
C TYR A 44 -1.31 -12.41 5.68
N GLY A 45 -0.01 -12.22 5.44
CA GLY A 45 0.73 -11.02 5.88
C GLY A 45 0.20 -9.72 5.26
N MET A 46 -0.19 -9.76 3.97
CA MET A 46 -0.84 -8.62 3.32
C MET A 46 -2.20 -8.28 3.95
N ALA A 47 -2.98 -9.29 4.33
CA ALA A 47 -4.26 -9.08 5.00
C ALA A 47 -4.12 -8.51 6.43
N ILE A 48 -3.04 -8.86 7.15
CA ILE A 48 -2.68 -8.19 8.42
C ILE A 48 -2.44 -6.71 8.16
N LEU A 49 -1.56 -6.36 7.22
CA LEU A 49 -1.25 -4.96 6.90
C LEU A 49 -2.50 -4.18 6.50
N TYR A 50 -3.34 -4.77 5.63
CA TYR A 50 -4.60 -4.19 5.19
C TYR A 50 -5.53 -3.86 6.35
N SER A 51 -5.72 -4.79 7.30
CA SER A 51 -6.61 -4.58 8.44
C SER A 51 -6.09 -3.59 9.48
N MET A 52 -4.77 -3.59 9.72
CA MET A 52 -4.14 -2.67 10.67
C MET A 52 -4.34 -1.20 10.29
N MET A 53 -4.51 -0.88 9.00
CA MET A 53 -4.72 0.49 8.53
C MET A 53 -6.08 1.09 8.93
N PHE A 54 -7.11 0.27 9.17
CA PHE A 54 -8.46 0.76 9.50
C PHE A 54 -8.98 0.31 10.87
N ALA A 55 -8.43 -0.76 11.45
CA ALA A 55 -8.97 -1.46 12.63
C ALA A 55 -9.27 -0.60 13.88
N ARG A 56 -8.72 0.62 13.95
CA ARG A 56 -8.87 1.56 15.07
C ARG A 56 -9.86 2.68 14.82
N VAL A 57 -10.18 2.96 13.56
CA VAL A 57 -11.08 4.06 13.18
C VAL A 57 -12.51 3.57 12.92
N VAL A 58 -12.67 2.24 12.84
CA VAL A 58 -13.93 1.61 12.47
C VAL A 58 -14.43 0.66 13.56
N SER A 59 -15.75 0.50 13.66
CA SER A 59 -16.36 -0.43 14.61
C SER A 59 -16.06 -1.91 14.26
N ASN A 60 -16.34 -2.84 15.18
CA ASN A 60 -16.17 -4.29 14.92
C ASN A 60 -16.89 -4.73 13.64
N LEU A 61 -18.14 -4.27 13.47
CA LEU A 61 -18.96 -4.61 12.32
C LEU A 61 -18.37 -4.04 11.01
N GLN A 62 -17.89 -2.80 11.05
CA GLN A 62 -17.25 -2.18 9.90
C GLN A 62 -15.92 -2.87 9.56
N ALA A 63 -15.12 -3.25 10.57
CA ALA A 63 -13.89 -4.00 10.36
C ALA A 63 -14.18 -5.36 9.71
N ALA A 64 -15.18 -6.09 10.21
CA ALA A 64 -15.63 -7.34 9.61
C ALA A 64 -16.07 -7.14 8.16
N ALA A 65 -16.90 -6.11 7.87
CA ALA A 65 -17.34 -5.79 6.52
C ALA A 65 -16.16 -5.49 5.57
N ILE A 66 -15.17 -4.74 6.02
CA ILE A 66 -13.98 -4.40 5.21
C ILE A 66 -13.12 -5.65 4.94
N ILE A 67 -12.95 -6.52 5.94
CA ILE A 67 -12.25 -7.80 5.77
C ILE A 67 -13.00 -8.66 4.75
N THR A 68 -14.32 -8.76 4.87
CA THR A 68 -15.17 -9.50 3.92
C THR A 68 -15.03 -8.95 2.50
N VAL A 69 -15.04 -7.62 2.32
CA VAL A 69 -14.78 -7.01 1.00
C VAL A 69 -13.40 -7.40 0.47
N GLY A 70 -12.36 -7.37 1.31
CA GLY A 70 -11.01 -7.80 0.92
C GLY A 70 -10.97 -9.28 0.49
N ALA A 71 -11.65 -10.15 1.23
CA ALA A 71 -11.73 -11.58 0.94
C ALA A 71 -12.49 -11.87 -0.36
N ILE A 72 -13.60 -11.15 -0.61
CA ILE A 72 -14.35 -11.23 -1.86
C ILE A 72 -13.49 -10.76 -3.03
N LEU A 73 -12.80 -9.63 -2.90
CA LEU A 73 -11.92 -9.13 -3.96
C LEU A 73 -10.79 -10.11 -4.27
N ALA A 74 -10.17 -10.72 -3.25
CA ALA A 74 -9.15 -11.73 -3.43
C ALA A 74 -9.69 -12.98 -4.13
N ALA A 75 -10.81 -13.53 -3.66
CA ALA A 75 -11.47 -14.68 -4.28
C ALA A 75 -11.86 -14.41 -5.74
N LEU A 76 -12.54 -13.29 -6.01
CA LEU A 76 -12.92 -12.91 -7.37
C LEU A 76 -11.69 -12.71 -8.26
N SER A 77 -10.61 -12.13 -7.73
CA SER A 77 -9.38 -11.96 -8.51
C SER A 77 -8.76 -13.29 -8.94
N THR A 78 -8.77 -14.30 -8.06
CA THR A 78 -8.28 -15.64 -8.42
C THR A 78 -9.16 -16.32 -9.48
N VAL A 79 -10.48 -16.10 -9.45
CA VAL A 79 -11.43 -16.65 -10.44
C VAL A 79 -11.26 -15.97 -11.81
N VAL A 80 -11.08 -14.65 -11.83
CA VAL A 80 -10.78 -13.90 -13.06
C VAL A 80 -9.47 -14.37 -13.68
N GLY A 81 -8.48 -14.72 -12.86
CA GLY A 81 -7.22 -15.28 -13.28
C GLY A 81 -6.49 -14.37 -14.27
N LYS A 82 -6.36 -14.82 -15.52
CA LYS A 82 -5.63 -14.11 -16.58
C LYS A 82 -6.52 -13.29 -17.53
N ASP A 83 -7.81 -13.17 -17.27
CA ASP A 83 -8.69 -12.34 -18.10
C ASP A 83 -8.41 -10.82 -17.89
N PRO A 84 -7.95 -10.09 -18.94
CA PRO A 84 -7.62 -8.67 -18.81
C PRO A 84 -8.83 -7.79 -18.48
N LEU A 85 -10.02 -8.12 -19.00
CA LEU A 85 -11.22 -7.31 -18.80
C LEU A 85 -11.75 -7.47 -17.38
N GLY A 86 -11.85 -8.71 -16.88
CA GLY A 86 -12.23 -8.99 -15.51
C GLY A 86 -11.29 -8.32 -14.50
N ALA A 87 -9.97 -8.36 -14.73
CA ALA A 87 -9.00 -7.74 -13.84
C ALA A 87 -9.15 -6.21 -13.81
N ALA A 88 -9.33 -5.59 -14.99
CA ALA A 88 -9.57 -4.16 -15.11
C ALA A 88 -10.86 -3.73 -14.40
N ALA A 89 -11.95 -4.47 -14.58
CA ALA A 89 -13.23 -4.21 -13.90
C ALA A 89 -13.10 -4.31 -12.38
N LEU A 90 -12.42 -5.35 -11.86
CA LEU A 90 -12.19 -5.51 -10.43
C LEU A 90 -11.31 -4.39 -9.85
N ILE A 91 -10.25 -3.97 -10.55
CA ILE A 91 -9.42 -2.83 -10.11
C ILE A 91 -10.26 -1.55 -10.06
N PHE A 92 -11.09 -1.30 -11.06
CA PHE A 92 -11.97 -0.14 -11.09
C PHE A 92 -12.92 -0.13 -9.88
N VAL A 93 -13.60 -1.27 -9.62
CA VAL A 93 -14.51 -1.42 -8.48
C VAL A 93 -13.77 -1.25 -7.15
N ALA A 94 -12.60 -1.88 -6.99
CA ALA A 94 -11.79 -1.78 -5.77
C ALA A 94 -11.33 -0.33 -5.49
N ALA A 95 -10.90 0.40 -6.53
CA ALA A 95 -10.47 1.78 -6.41
C ALA A 95 -11.64 2.73 -6.13
N LEU A 96 -12.82 2.46 -6.69
CA LEU A 96 -14.04 3.21 -6.38
C LEU A 96 -14.46 3.00 -4.92
N LEU A 97 -14.44 1.76 -4.43
CA LEU A 97 -14.69 1.45 -3.02
C LEU A 97 -13.69 2.13 -2.09
N GLN A 98 -12.41 2.17 -2.47
CA GLN A 98 -11.38 2.95 -1.78
C GLN A 98 -11.74 4.45 -1.76
N GLY A 99 -12.13 5.04 -2.89
CA GLY A 99 -12.56 6.43 -2.96
C GLY A 99 -13.75 6.74 -2.05
N VAL A 100 -14.77 5.87 -2.06
CA VAL A 100 -15.96 6.01 -1.21
C VAL A 100 -15.65 5.81 0.27
N THR A 101 -14.60 5.11 0.65
CA THR A 101 -14.27 4.91 2.08
C THR A 101 -13.26 5.92 2.62
N ASN A 102 -12.44 6.52 1.75
CA ASN A 102 -11.42 7.48 2.14
C ASN A 102 -11.97 8.77 2.76
N TYR A 103 -13.25 9.13 2.56
CA TYR A 103 -13.84 10.29 3.23
C TYR A 103 -13.98 10.10 4.75
N ARG A 104 -14.10 8.84 5.23
CA ARG A 104 -14.20 8.53 6.66
C ARG A 104 -12.84 8.53 7.35
N ALA A 105 -11.85 7.91 6.71
CA ALA A 105 -10.47 7.96 7.14
C ALA A 105 -9.57 7.58 5.96
N THR A 106 -8.59 8.44 5.67
CA THR A 106 -7.57 8.18 4.65
C THR A 106 -6.77 6.95 5.08
N GLY A 107 -6.92 5.83 4.36
CA GLY A 107 -6.30 4.56 4.74
C GLY A 107 -7.27 3.37 4.73
N VAL A 108 -8.57 3.63 4.87
CA VAL A 108 -9.60 2.58 4.74
C VAL A 108 -9.62 2.10 3.29
N LEU A 109 -9.56 0.78 3.09
CA LEU A 109 -9.49 0.14 1.77
C LEU A 109 -8.34 0.56 0.85
N THR A 110 -7.30 1.25 1.35
CA THR A 110 -6.22 1.75 0.48
C THR A 110 -5.42 0.64 -0.22
N LEU A 111 -5.41 -0.58 0.34
CA LEU A 111 -4.79 -1.74 -0.31
C LEU A 111 -5.78 -2.62 -1.09
N ALA A 112 -7.06 -2.24 -1.20
CA ALA A 112 -8.05 -3.07 -1.90
C ALA A 112 -7.70 -3.28 -3.40
N PRO A 113 -7.29 -2.27 -4.18
CA PRO A 113 -6.80 -2.49 -5.54
C PRO A 113 -5.53 -3.35 -5.58
N ALA A 114 -4.67 -3.23 -4.57
CA ALA A 114 -3.47 -4.07 -4.47
C ALA A 114 -3.83 -5.54 -4.25
N MET A 115 -4.88 -5.85 -3.49
CA MET A 115 -5.39 -7.22 -3.34
C MET A 115 -5.78 -7.81 -4.70
N VAL A 116 -6.52 -7.05 -5.53
CA VAL A 116 -6.87 -7.50 -6.88
C VAL A 116 -5.60 -7.79 -7.69
N ILE A 117 -4.63 -6.87 -7.68
CA ILE A 117 -3.37 -7.03 -8.40
C ILE A 117 -2.60 -8.27 -7.93
N PHE A 118 -2.42 -8.49 -6.62
CA PHE A 118 -1.59 -9.59 -6.13
C PHE A 118 -2.22 -10.97 -6.35
N PHE A 119 -3.53 -11.10 -6.17
CA PHE A 119 -4.26 -12.38 -6.27
C PHE A 119 -4.70 -12.74 -7.69
N GLY A 120 -4.64 -11.81 -8.64
CA GLY A 120 -5.00 -12.05 -10.04
C GLY A 120 -3.76 -12.05 -10.94
N PRO A 121 -3.38 -10.90 -11.53
CA PRO A 121 -2.24 -10.79 -12.43
C PRO A 121 -0.86 -10.88 -11.76
N GLY A 122 -0.84 -10.90 -10.43
CA GLY A 122 0.35 -10.93 -9.59
C GLY A 122 0.86 -12.35 -9.29
N PRO A 123 1.74 -12.48 -8.29
CA PRO A 123 2.44 -13.72 -8.00
C PRO A 123 1.66 -14.71 -7.13
N ILE A 124 0.47 -14.36 -6.62
CA ILE A 124 -0.29 -15.25 -5.74
C ILE A 124 -1.20 -16.14 -6.58
N HIS A 125 -0.92 -17.44 -6.54
CA HIS A 125 -1.69 -18.46 -7.23
C HIS A 125 -2.35 -19.37 -6.19
N LEU A 126 -3.54 -18.97 -5.75
CA LEU A 126 -4.35 -19.74 -4.81
C LEU A 126 -5.74 -19.99 -5.41
N ASN A 127 -6.41 -21.03 -4.92
CA ASN A 127 -7.84 -21.21 -5.18
C ASN A 127 -8.65 -20.11 -4.47
N TRP A 128 -9.88 -19.88 -4.94
CA TRP A 128 -10.74 -18.79 -4.46
C TRP A 128 -11.09 -18.91 -2.97
N ASP A 129 -11.23 -20.13 -2.48
CA ASP A 129 -11.53 -20.49 -1.10
C ASP A 129 -10.30 -20.28 -0.20
N GLU A 130 -9.13 -20.74 -0.63
CA GLU A 130 -7.86 -20.50 0.07
C GLU A 130 -7.56 -18.99 0.14
N ALA A 131 -7.76 -18.26 -0.95
CA ALA A 131 -7.57 -16.81 -0.99
C ALA A 131 -8.48 -16.09 0.00
N ALA A 132 -9.78 -16.43 0.01
CA ALA A 132 -10.73 -15.86 0.96
C ALA A 132 -10.34 -16.19 2.41
N LEU A 133 -9.99 -17.45 2.68
CA LEU A 133 -9.62 -17.94 4.01
C LEU A 133 -8.42 -17.18 4.57
N TRP A 134 -7.33 -17.08 3.82
CA TRP A 134 -6.11 -16.41 4.30
C TRP A 134 -6.28 -14.90 4.46
N VAL A 135 -7.13 -14.27 3.64
CA VAL A 135 -7.48 -12.86 3.83
C VAL A 135 -8.33 -12.65 5.07
N VAL A 136 -9.30 -13.51 5.35
CA VAL A 136 -10.10 -13.42 6.59
C VAL A 136 -9.23 -13.69 7.81
N ALA A 137 -8.37 -14.71 7.78
CA ALA A 137 -7.48 -15.06 8.87
C ALA A 137 -6.48 -13.93 9.18
N GLY A 138 -5.80 -13.42 8.14
CA GLY A 138 -4.84 -12.32 8.30
C GLY A 138 -5.51 -11.01 8.68
N GLY A 139 -6.68 -10.71 8.09
CA GLY A 139 -7.48 -9.53 8.43
C GLY A 139 -7.95 -9.54 9.88
N THR A 140 -8.42 -10.68 10.37
CA THR A 140 -8.85 -10.84 11.78
C THR A 140 -7.66 -10.67 12.72
N THR A 141 -6.54 -11.29 12.39
CA THR A 141 -5.30 -11.17 13.15
C THR A 141 -4.82 -9.72 13.25
N GLY A 142 -4.81 -8.99 12.13
CA GLY A 142 -4.40 -7.58 12.14
C GLY A 142 -5.36 -6.68 12.90
N VAL A 143 -6.68 -6.96 12.92
CA VAL A 143 -7.62 -6.25 13.80
C VAL A 143 -7.31 -6.49 15.28
N VAL A 144 -7.12 -7.75 15.68
CA VAL A 144 -6.80 -8.14 17.07
C VAL A 144 -5.50 -7.48 17.52
N ILE A 145 -4.44 -7.64 16.72
CA ILE A 145 -3.13 -7.04 16.96
C ILE A 145 -3.23 -5.52 17.06
N SER A 146 -3.92 -4.88 16.12
CA SER A 146 -4.08 -3.43 16.13
C SER A 146 -4.76 -2.99 17.42
N ARG A 147 -5.81 -3.67 17.89
CA ARG A 147 -6.48 -3.30 19.16
C ARG A 147 -5.59 -3.46 20.39
N LEU A 148 -4.75 -4.49 20.41
CA LEU A 148 -3.80 -4.72 21.51
C LEU A 148 -2.72 -3.64 21.57
N LEU A 149 -2.19 -3.19 20.42
CA LEU A 149 -0.98 -2.38 20.36
C LEU A 149 -1.16 -0.87 20.62
N ARG A 150 -2.38 -0.33 20.76
CA ARG A 150 -2.69 1.09 21.06
C ARG A 150 -1.86 2.18 20.28
N ILE A 151 -1.29 1.86 19.12
CA ILE A 151 -0.69 2.78 18.11
C ILE A 151 -1.66 3.89 17.65
N HIS A 152 -1.54 5.11 18.16
CA HIS A 152 -2.40 6.21 17.73
C HIS A 152 -1.91 6.79 16.39
N THR A 153 -2.71 6.65 15.33
CA THR A 153 -2.48 7.38 14.08
C THR A 153 -3.72 8.25 13.85
N PRO A 154 -3.60 9.59 13.89
CA PRO A 154 -4.74 10.46 13.63
C PRO A 154 -5.23 10.23 12.19
N PRO A 155 -6.54 9.98 11.99
CA PRO A 155 -7.08 9.84 10.65
C PRO A 155 -6.97 11.18 9.93
N VAL A 156 -6.26 11.21 8.82
CA VAL A 156 -6.42 12.32 7.87
C VAL A 156 -7.77 12.07 7.20
N THR A 157 -8.64 13.06 7.17
CA THR A 157 -9.89 13.00 6.39
C THR A 157 -9.73 13.85 5.14
N VAL A 158 -10.41 13.46 4.08
CA VAL A 158 -10.46 14.20 2.82
C VAL A 158 -11.92 14.47 2.49
N GLY A 159 -12.20 15.60 1.84
CA GLY A 159 -13.54 15.95 1.39
C GLY A 159 -14.17 14.80 0.61
N GLN A 160 -15.47 14.60 0.79
CA GLN A 160 -16.19 13.51 0.16
C GLN A 160 -16.14 13.60 -1.37
N ASP A 161 -16.26 14.81 -1.93
CA ASP A 161 -16.17 15.04 -3.37
C ASP A 161 -14.76 14.66 -3.88
N ILE A 162 -13.71 15.11 -3.19
CA ILE A 162 -12.31 14.86 -3.55
C ILE A 162 -12.02 13.36 -3.53
N SER A 163 -12.54 12.65 -2.53
CA SER A 163 -12.33 11.21 -2.37
C SER A 163 -12.95 10.40 -3.50
N ILE A 164 -14.13 10.79 -3.96
CA ILE A 164 -14.85 10.12 -5.04
C ILE A 164 -14.24 10.44 -6.40
N LYS A 165 -13.92 11.72 -6.67
CA LYS A 165 -13.15 12.12 -7.86
C LYS A 165 -11.85 11.31 -7.94
N HIS A 166 -11.13 11.21 -6.83
CA HIS A 166 -9.92 10.40 -6.73
C HIS A 166 -10.17 8.92 -7.05
N GLY A 167 -11.18 8.29 -6.43
CA GLY A 167 -11.51 6.88 -6.69
C GLY A 167 -11.86 6.59 -8.15
N LEU A 168 -12.62 7.49 -8.80
CA LEU A 168 -12.96 7.39 -10.23
C LEU A 168 -11.73 7.49 -11.13
N VAL A 169 -10.90 8.50 -10.92
CA VAL A 169 -9.69 8.70 -11.74
C VAL A 169 -8.70 7.57 -11.50
N LEU A 170 -8.48 7.20 -10.23
CA LEU A 170 -7.56 6.13 -9.86
C LEU A 170 -8.03 4.80 -10.47
N GLY A 171 -9.31 4.47 -10.32
CA GLY A 171 -9.89 3.24 -10.87
C GLY A 171 -9.81 3.19 -12.40
N THR A 172 -10.12 4.29 -13.08
CA THR A 172 -10.08 4.35 -14.54
C THR A 172 -8.65 4.17 -15.07
N LEU A 173 -7.70 4.94 -14.55
CA LEU A 173 -6.30 4.84 -14.96
C LEU A 173 -5.70 3.47 -14.60
N GLY A 174 -6.06 2.92 -13.44
CA GLY A 174 -5.64 1.59 -13.01
C GLY A 174 -6.17 0.47 -13.90
N ALA A 175 -7.46 0.53 -14.25
CA ALA A 175 -8.12 -0.42 -15.14
C ALA A 175 -7.48 -0.41 -16.53
N ILE A 176 -7.22 0.77 -17.09
CA ILE A 176 -6.53 0.91 -18.38
C ILE A 176 -5.12 0.32 -18.31
N LEU A 177 -4.34 0.68 -17.28
CA LEU A 177 -2.98 0.19 -17.13
C LEU A 177 -2.92 -1.33 -17.02
N ILE A 178 -3.77 -1.95 -16.19
CA ILE A 178 -3.76 -3.40 -16.04
C ILE A 178 -4.22 -4.11 -17.30
N PHE A 179 -5.25 -3.57 -17.98
CA PHE A 179 -5.76 -4.14 -19.22
C PHE A 179 -4.68 -4.16 -20.30
N VAL A 180 -4.00 -3.03 -20.49
CA VAL A 180 -2.90 -2.89 -21.45
C VAL A 180 -1.74 -3.82 -21.09
N ALA A 181 -1.34 -3.85 -19.81
CA ALA A 181 -0.23 -4.69 -19.36
C ALA A 181 -0.49 -6.19 -19.58
N MET A 182 -1.71 -6.64 -19.31
CA MET A 182 -2.09 -8.05 -19.49
C MET A 182 -2.25 -8.41 -20.97
N LYS A 183 -2.87 -7.53 -21.78
CA LYS A 183 -2.97 -7.73 -23.25
C LYS A 183 -1.62 -7.73 -23.95
N GLY A 184 -0.69 -6.91 -23.47
CA GLY A 184 0.69 -6.86 -23.97
C GLY A 184 1.57 -8.00 -23.47
N HIS A 185 1.07 -8.88 -22.59
CA HIS A 185 1.84 -9.95 -21.95
C HIS A 185 3.14 -9.47 -21.30
N TRP A 186 3.12 -8.26 -20.72
CA TRP A 186 4.30 -7.68 -20.09
C TRP A 186 4.65 -8.43 -18.81
N GLN A 187 5.83 -9.03 -18.75
CA GLN A 187 6.37 -9.60 -17.52
C GLN A 187 6.40 -8.52 -16.45
N HIS A 188 5.82 -8.80 -15.28
CA HIS A 188 5.69 -7.85 -14.17
C HIS A 188 4.96 -6.54 -14.51
N GLY A 189 4.19 -6.49 -15.61
CA GLY A 189 3.46 -5.30 -16.03
C GLY A 189 2.47 -4.77 -14.99
N TYR A 190 2.02 -5.64 -14.08
CA TYR A 190 1.19 -5.29 -12.92
C TYR A 190 1.87 -4.31 -11.95
N TRP A 191 3.20 -4.13 -12.02
CA TRP A 191 3.92 -3.12 -11.24
C TRP A 191 3.55 -1.68 -11.61
N ALA A 192 3.12 -1.42 -12.85
CA ALA A 192 2.71 -0.09 -13.28
C ALA A 192 1.40 0.37 -12.61
N PRO A 193 0.28 -0.39 -12.68
CA PRO A 193 -0.92 -0.04 -11.93
C PRO A 193 -0.67 -0.07 -10.41
N LEU A 194 0.17 -0.98 -9.90
CA LEU A 194 0.52 -0.99 -8.48
C LEU A 194 1.22 0.31 -8.04
N THR A 195 2.13 0.84 -8.86
CA THR A 195 2.77 2.13 -8.61
C THR A 195 1.75 3.26 -8.63
N LEU A 196 0.87 3.31 -9.63
CA LEU A 196 -0.20 4.30 -9.69
C LEU A 196 -1.05 4.30 -8.40
N MET A 197 -1.51 3.12 -7.96
CA MET A 197 -2.36 2.94 -6.77
C MET A 197 -1.68 3.38 -5.48
N MET A 198 -0.38 3.13 -5.35
CA MET A 198 0.37 3.51 -4.15
C MET A 198 0.80 4.98 -4.15
N ALA A 199 1.08 5.55 -5.33
CA ALA A 199 1.70 6.86 -5.44
C ALA A 199 0.68 7.99 -5.62
N LEU A 200 -0.43 7.77 -6.33
CA LEU A 200 -1.48 8.77 -6.47
C LEU A 200 -2.32 8.80 -5.18
N ARG A 201 -2.10 9.83 -4.37
CA ARG A 201 -2.79 10.01 -3.08
C ARG A 201 -4.13 10.73 -3.23
N PRO A 202 -5.12 10.45 -2.35
CA PRO A 202 -6.39 11.19 -2.33
C PRO A 202 -6.24 12.64 -1.83
N VAL A 203 -5.11 13.01 -1.22
CA VAL A 203 -4.90 14.34 -0.63
C VAL A 203 -4.34 15.33 -1.67
N PRO A 204 -5.06 16.40 -2.05
CA PRO A 204 -4.67 17.30 -3.15
C PRO A 204 -3.25 17.84 -3.07
N GLY A 205 -2.85 18.34 -1.89
CA GLY A 205 -1.53 18.92 -1.65
C GLY A 205 -0.36 17.92 -1.68
N GLN A 206 -0.63 16.61 -1.75
CA GLN A 206 0.41 15.57 -1.76
C GLN A 206 0.48 14.77 -3.06
N ARG A 207 -0.40 15.03 -4.04
CA ARG A 207 -0.44 14.24 -5.28
C ARG A 207 0.90 14.25 -6.01
N MET A 208 1.42 15.44 -6.31
CA MET A 208 2.65 15.56 -7.11
C MET A 208 3.89 15.13 -6.32
N SER A 209 4.04 15.58 -5.07
CA SER A 209 5.20 15.24 -4.24
C SER A 209 5.30 13.74 -3.95
N SER A 210 4.17 13.04 -3.87
CA SER A 210 4.14 11.57 -3.75
C SER A 210 4.61 10.88 -5.04
N LEU A 211 4.20 11.36 -6.22
CA LEU A 211 4.66 10.84 -7.51
C LEU A 211 6.16 11.08 -7.73
N GLU A 212 6.63 12.30 -7.48
CA GLU A 212 8.05 12.66 -7.58
C GLU A 212 8.90 11.84 -6.62
N GLY A 213 8.47 11.74 -5.35
CA GLY A 213 9.16 10.93 -4.35
C GLY A 213 9.21 9.45 -4.74
N ARG A 214 8.13 8.91 -5.32
CA ARG A 214 8.08 7.52 -5.79
C ARG A 214 9.01 7.30 -6.98
N LEU A 215 9.02 8.20 -7.96
CA LEU A 215 9.87 8.10 -9.14
C LEU A 215 11.34 8.18 -8.73
N THR A 216 11.76 9.29 -8.11
CA THR A 216 13.15 9.53 -7.73
C THR A 216 13.67 8.48 -6.75
N GLY A 217 12.85 8.09 -5.77
CA GLY A 217 13.21 7.04 -4.82
C GLY A 217 13.38 5.67 -5.47
N THR A 218 12.56 5.33 -6.47
CA THR A 218 12.72 4.07 -7.20
C THR A 218 13.92 4.09 -8.13
N MET A 219 14.21 5.22 -8.78
CA MET A 219 15.42 5.37 -9.61
C MET A 219 16.68 5.15 -8.77
N ILE A 220 16.81 5.88 -7.66
CA ILE A 220 17.98 5.76 -6.77
C ILE A 220 18.02 4.36 -6.14
N GLY A 221 16.89 3.87 -5.65
CA GLY A 221 16.79 2.54 -5.04
C GLY A 221 17.09 1.39 -5.99
N GLY A 222 16.72 1.52 -7.27
CA GLY A 222 17.05 0.55 -8.32
C GLY A 222 18.55 0.54 -8.63
N VAL A 223 19.18 1.70 -8.71
CA VAL A 223 20.65 1.80 -8.85
C VAL A 223 21.36 1.19 -7.64
N ILE A 224 20.89 1.48 -6.42
CA ILE A 224 21.41 0.85 -5.19
C ILE A 224 21.27 -0.67 -5.29
N ALA A 225 20.10 -1.19 -5.67
CA ALA A 225 19.88 -2.61 -5.82
C ALA A 225 20.89 -3.25 -6.80
N LEU A 226 21.05 -2.67 -7.99
CA LEU A 226 22.00 -3.13 -9.01
C LEU A 226 23.44 -3.18 -8.50
N VAL A 227 23.89 -2.12 -7.84
CA VAL A 227 25.23 -2.07 -7.22
C VAL A 227 25.34 -3.14 -6.14
N THR A 228 24.33 -3.26 -5.27
CA THR A 228 24.40 -4.20 -4.16
C THR A 228 24.41 -5.65 -4.64
N PHE A 229 23.60 -6.01 -5.64
CA PHE A 229 23.61 -7.35 -6.22
C PHE A 229 24.94 -7.71 -6.88
N ARG A 230 25.68 -6.72 -7.41
CA ARG A 230 26.97 -6.98 -8.06
C ARG A 230 28.11 -7.25 -7.08
N TYR A 231 28.08 -6.62 -5.90
CA TYR A 231 29.23 -6.54 -5.00
C TYR A 231 29.01 -7.17 -3.62
N LEU A 232 27.77 -7.36 -3.17
CA LEU A 232 27.50 -7.93 -1.85
C LEU A 232 27.21 -9.43 -1.95
N PRO A 233 27.70 -10.24 -0.99
CA PRO A 233 27.30 -11.63 -0.87
C PRO A 233 25.83 -11.73 -0.44
N HIS A 234 25.23 -12.91 -0.67
CA HIS A 234 23.84 -13.20 -0.37
C HIS A 234 23.42 -12.84 1.07
N ASP A 235 24.22 -13.18 2.07
CA ASP A 235 23.89 -12.91 3.48
C ASP A 235 23.84 -11.41 3.79
N ALA A 236 24.68 -10.62 3.11
CA ALA A 236 24.68 -9.18 3.25
C ALA A 236 23.49 -8.54 2.53
N LEU A 237 23.01 -9.13 1.42
CA LEU A 237 21.77 -8.73 0.76
C LEU A 237 20.55 -9.01 1.65
N LEU A 238 20.51 -10.16 2.33
CA LEU A 238 19.46 -10.48 3.31
C LEU A 238 19.43 -9.44 4.45
N ALA A 239 20.59 -9.12 5.03
CA ALA A 239 20.70 -8.09 6.06
C ALA A 239 20.21 -6.73 5.55
N LEU A 240 20.59 -6.35 4.31
CA LEU A 240 20.12 -5.13 3.66
C LEU A 240 18.60 -5.13 3.47
N GLY A 241 18.00 -6.26 3.09
CA GLY A 241 16.55 -6.42 2.97
C GLY A 241 15.82 -6.18 4.30
N ILE A 242 16.34 -6.73 5.41
CA ILE A 242 15.77 -6.53 6.75
C ILE A 242 15.86 -5.06 7.18
N VAL A 243 17.04 -4.44 7.01
CA VAL A 243 17.24 -3.02 7.34
C VAL A 243 16.36 -2.14 6.47
N GLY A 244 16.30 -2.41 5.17
CA GLY A 244 15.49 -1.66 4.21
C GLY A 244 13.99 -1.78 4.50
N LEU A 245 13.52 -2.93 4.97
CA LEU A 245 12.14 -3.11 5.43
C LEU A 245 11.83 -2.24 6.66
N CYS A 246 12.77 -2.16 7.61
CA CYS A 246 12.67 -1.28 8.78
C CYS A 246 12.60 0.19 8.38
N LEU A 247 13.50 0.61 7.49
CA LEU A 247 13.51 1.98 6.96
C LEU A 247 12.23 2.31 6.19
N THR A 248 11.72 1.37 5.38
CA THR A 248 10.47 1.55 4.63
C THR A 248 9.30 1.87 5.56
N VAL A 249 9.13 1.07 6.62
CA VAL A 249 8.05 1.29 7.59
C VAL A 249 8.26 2.57 8.41
N ALA A 250 9.49 2.90 8.75
CA ALA A 250 9.81 4.15 9.46
C ALA A 250 9.48 5.39 8.61
N PHE A 251 9.87 5.41 7.34
CA PHE A 251 9.62 6.53 6.44
C PHE A 251 8.15 6.60 5.98
N MET A 252 7.45 5.46 5.91
CA MET A 252 6.01 5.42 5.72
C MET A 252 5.27 6.17 6.84
N GLN A 253 5.61 5.88 8.10
CA GLN A 253 5.05 6.61 9.25
C GLN A 253 5.46 8.08 9.26
N GLY A 254 6.68 8.38 8.82
CA GLY A 254 7.19 9.74 8.68
C GLY A 254 6.63 10.53 7.49
N ARG A 255 5.82 9.90 6.62
CA ARG A 255 5.24 10.49 5.39
C ARG A 255 6.30 11.06 4.43
N ASN A 256 7.52 10.53 4.48
CA ASN A 256 8.59 10.92 3.57
C ASN A 256 8.65 9.94 2.39
N TYR A 257 7.95 10.29 1.31
CA TYR A 257 7.76 9.43 0.14
C TYR A 257 9.06 9.07 -0.58
N LEU A 258 10.00 10.03 -0.68
CA LEU A 258 11.29 9.81 -1.30
C LEU A 258 12.08 8.73 -0.54
N LEU A 259 12.26 8.93 0.77
CA LEU A 259 13.03 8.00 1.60
C LEU A 259 12.31 6.64 1.75
N GLN A 260 10.98 6.65 1.78
CA GLN A 260 10.19 5.42 1.76
C GLN A 260 10.44 4.64 0.47
N ALA A 261 10.32 5.27 -0.70
CA ALA A 261 10.53 4.59 -1.98
C ALA A 261 11.98 4.15 -2.20
N LEU A 262 12.94 4.95 -1.74
CA LEU A 262 14.37 4.64 -1.78
C LEU A 262 14.72 3.42 -0.92
N ALA A 263 14.13 3.28 0.26
CA ALA A 263 14.32 2.10 1.11
C ALA A 263 13.54 0.88 0.58
N MET A 264 12.30 1.09 0.11
CA MET A 264 11.40 0.02 -0.31
C MET A 264 11.88 -0.68 -1.57
N THR A 265 12.40 0.06 -2.55
CA THR A 265 12.77 -0.49 -3.86
C THR A 265 13.86 -1.56 -3.78
N PRO A 266 15.05 -1.31 -3.20
CA PRO A 266 16.08 -2.33 -3.08
C PRO A 266 15.63 -3.47 -2.17
N THR A 267 14.83 -3.19 -1.14
CA THR A 267 14.24 -4.23 -0.27
C THR A 267 13.36 -5.18 -1.07
N LEU A 268 12.41 -4.66 -1.84
CA LEU A 268 11.52 -5.48 -2.66
C LEU A 268 12.30 -6.27 -3.70
N LEU A 269 13.30 -5.66 -4.34
CA LEU A 269 14.13 -6.34 -5.32
C LEU A 269 14.91 -7.48 -4.68
N VAL A 270 15.53 -7.27 -3.51
CA VAL A 270 16.19 -8.34 -2.76
C VAL A 270 15.21 -9.47 -2.46
N LEU A 271 14.01 -9.15 -1.96
CA LEU A 271 13.00 -10.17 -1.61
C LEU A 271 12.50 -10.97 -2.82
N VAL A 272 12.33 -10.32 -3.97
CA VAL A 272 11.92 -10.98 -5.22
C VAL A 272 13.06 -11.83 -5.79
N THR A 273 14.32 -11.41 -5.63
CA THR A 273 15.49 -12.13 -6.15
C THR A 273 16.01 -13.25 -5.25
N LEU A 274 15.48 -13.42 -4.04
CA LEU A 274 15.89 -14.51 -3.13
C LEU A 274 15.77 -15.91 -3.75
N GLY A 275 14.87 -16.09 -4.73
CA GLY A 275 14.73 -17.35 -5.47
C GLY A 275 15.50 -17.42 -6.79
N ASP A 276 15.97 -16.29 -7.30
CA ASP A 276 16.61 -16.18 -8.62
C ASP A 276 17.48 -14.92 -8.74
N THR A 277 18.73 -15.02 -8.28
CA THR A 277 19.69 -13.92 -8.36
C THR A 277 20.18 -13.65 -9.78
N GLY A 278 19.95 -14.57 -10.74
CA GLY A 278 20.39 -14.45 -12.13
C GLY A 278 19.69 -13.34 -12.89
N HIS A 279 18.42 -13.07 -12.55
CA HIS A 279 17.58 -12.05 -13.19
C HIS A 279 17.45 -10.76 -12.37
N ALA A 280 18.30 -10.57 -11.35
CA ALA A 280 18.24 -9.41 -10.46
C ALA A 280 18.34 -8.07 -11.20
N THR A 281 19.17 -8.00 -12.24
CA THR A 281 19.30 -6.82 -13.11
C THR A 281 18.01 -6.54 -13.88
N ASP A 282 17.39 -7.58 -14.44
CA ASP A 282 16.15 -7.45 -15.22
C ASP A 282 15.00 -6.99 -14.34
N PHE A 283 14.86 -7.54 -13.13
CA PHE A 283 13.85 -7.07 -12.19
C PHE A 283 14.05 -5.60 -11.79
N ALA A 284 15.30 -5.17 -11.57
CA ALA A 284 15.59 -3.77 -11.24
C ALA A 284 15.22 -2.83 -12.39
N LEU A 285 15.57 -3.19 -13.63
CA LEU A 285 15.23 -2.41 -14.82
C LEU A 285 13.72 -2.39 -15.07
N GLN A 286 13.04 -3.54 -15.00
CA GLN A 286 11.59 -3.62 -15.11
C GLN A 286 10.91 -2.77 -14.03
N ARG A 287 11.44 -2.74 -12.80
CA ARG A 287 10.89 -1.94 -11.71
C ARG A 287 10.98 -0.45 -11.99
N ILE A 288 12.10 0.01 -12.55
CA ILE A 288 12.28 1.39 -12.99
C ILE A 288 11.28 1.73 -14.10
N VAL A 289 11.22 0.91 -15.15
CA VAL A 289 10.35 1.13 -16.32
C VAL A 289 8.88 1.20 -15.92
N PHE A 290 8.37 0.21 -15.17
CA PHE A 290 6.97 0.20 -14.77
C PHE A 290 6.64 1.28 -13.73
N THR A 291 7.60 1.71 -12.92
CA THR A 291 7.39 2.86 -12.04
C THR A 291 7.29 4.15 -12.85
N ALA A 292 8.20 4.35 -13.81
CA ALA A 292 8.13 5.49 -14.72
C ALA A 292 6.81 5.52 -15.50
N LEU A 293 6.36 4.37 -16.02
CA LEU A 293 5.07 4.24 -16.70
C LEU A 293 3.89 4.58 -15.78
N GLY A 294 3.85 4.02 -14.57
CA GLY A 294 2.79 4.30 -13.60
C GLY A 294 2.72 5.78 -13.22
N VAL A 295 3.88 6.42 -13.02
CA VAL A 295 3.98 7.87 -12.74
C VAL A 295 3.59 8.70 -13.96
N ALA A 296 4.06 8.34 -15.15
CA ALA A 296 3.72 9.04 -16.39
C ALA A 296 2.20 9.05 -16.66
N VAL A 297 1.50 7.97 -16.34
CA VAL A 297 0.03 7.92 -16.41
C VAL A 297 -0.63 8.69 -15.26
N ALA A 298 -0.04 8.67 -14.06
CA ALA A 298 -0.58 9.38 -12.91
C ALA A 298 -0.54 10.92 -13.05
N VAL A 299 0.49 11.47 -13.68
CA VAL A 299 0.71 12.92 -13.80
C VAL A 299 -0.47 13.63 -14.51
N PRO A 300 -0.93 13.19 -15.71
CA PRO A 300 -2.15 13.71 -16.31
C PRO A 300 -3.37 13.57 -15.40
N GLY A 301 -3.50 12.45 -14.67
CA GLY A 301 -4.55 12.23 -13.68
C GLY A 301 -4.52 13.27 -12.55
N VAL A 302 -3.35 13.70 -12.10
CA VAL A 302 -3.20 14.77 -11.09
C VAL A 302 -3.71 16.10 -11.61
N TYR A 303 -3.33 16.48 -12.83
CA TYR A 303 -3.80 17.72 -13.45
C TYR A 303 -5.31 17.71 -13.69
N PHE A 304 -5.84 16.58 -14.18
CA PHE A 304 -7.28 16.41 -14.37
C PHE A 304 -8.03 16.50 -13.04
N LEU A 305 -7.54 15.84 -11.98
CA LEU A 305 -8.14 15.94 -10.65
C LEU A 305 -8.11 17.38 -10.13
N ARG A 306 -7.00 18.11 -10.30
CA ARG A 306 -6.92 19.53 -9.88
C ARG A 306 -7.97 20.38 -10.59
N TRP A 307 -8.04 20.27 -11.91
CA TRP A 307 -9.05 20.95 -12.69
C TRP A 307 -10.47 20.60 -12.24
N TRP A 308 -10.75 19.32 -11.94
CA TRP A 308 -12.08 18.88 -11.49
C TRP A 308 -12.39 19.31 -10.05
N ASP A 309 -11.39 19.46 -9.19
CA ASP A 309 -11.56 20.04 -7.86
C ASP A 309 -11.99 21.52 -7.97
N ASP A 310 -11.42 22.26 -8.92
CA ASP A 310 -11.71 23.69 -9.15
C ASP A 310 -13.13 23.93 -9.71
N GLN A 311 -13.77 22.92 -10.34
CA GLN A 311 -15.17 23.02 -10.83
C GLN A 311 -16.22 22.97 -9.71
N GLY A 312 -15.80 22.78 -8.45
CA GLY A 312 -16.69 22.74 -7.29
C GLY A 312 -17.09 21.33 -6.83
N PRO A 313 -17.86 21.24 -5.74
CA PRO A 313 -18.17 19.97 -5.09
C PRO A 313 -19.23 19.17 -5.87
N ILE A 314 -19.07 17.85 -5.90
CA ILE A 314 -20.11 16.94 -6.38
C ILE A 314 -21.20 16.86 -5.29
N LYS A 315 -22.43 17.28 -5.61
CA LYS A 315 -23.58 17.12 -4.70
C LYS A 315 -24.00 15.66 -4.69
N LEU A 316 -23.74 14.97 -3.58
CA LEU A 316 -24.10 13.56 -3.39
C LEU A 316 -25.12 13.45 -2.24
N PRO A 317 -26.43 13.56 -2.52
CA PRO A 317 -27.46 13.67 -1.49
C PRO A 317 -27.62 12.43 -0.59
N PHE A 318 -27.03 11.29 -0.97
CA PHE A 318 -27.21 10.00 -0.29
C PHE A 318 -26.08 9.64 0.68
N LEU A 319 -24.99 10.40 0.68
CA LEU A 319 -23.82 10.12 1.50
C LEU A 319 -23.76 11.16 2.64
N PRO A 320 -23.65 10.73 3.90
CA PRO A 320 -23.56 11.65 5.02
C PRO A 320 -22.28 12.51 4.91
N PRO A 321 -22.32 13.78 5.33
CA PRO A 321 -21.17 14.68 5.26
C PRO A 321 -19.99 14.11 6.03
N ALA A 322 -18.78 14.47 5.61
CA ALA A 322 -17.56 14.10 6.32
C ALA A 322 -17.67 14.56 7.80
N PRO A 323 -17.18 13.76 8.77
CA PRO A 323 -17.09 14.23 10.15
C PRO A 323 -16.28 15.53 10.14
N THR A 324 -16.85 16.60 10.68
CA THR A 324 -16.13 17.86 10.88
C THR A 324 -14.87 17.55 11.68
N GLN A 325 -13.70 17.91 11.13
CA GLN A 325 -12.53 18.08 11.99
C GLN A 325 -12.96 19.15 12.99
N THR A 326 -12.96 18.81 14.28
CA THR A 326 -12.99 19.83 15.31
C THR A 326 -11.73 20.66 15.13
N ASP A 327 -11.88 21.78 14.42
CA ASP A 327 -10.88 22.83 14.29
C ASP A 327 -10.73 23.50 15.65
N ASP A 328 -10.03 22.88 16.61
CA ASP A 328 -9.13 23.59 17.54
C ASP A 328 -8.33 22.62 18.43
N PRO A 329 -6.98 22.63 18.38
CA PRO A 329 -6.14 22.07 19.44
C PRO A 329 -6.26 22.83 20.78
N ALA A 330 -6.93 24.00 20.83
CA ALA A 330 -7.03 24.84 22.02
C ALA A 330 -8.15 24.46 23.01
N GLU A 331 -9.09 23.58 22.66
CA GLU A 331 -10.18 23.19 23.57
C GLU A 331 -9.86 21.97 24.47
N ALA A 332 -8.67 21.40 24.33
CA ALA A 332 -8.19 20.32 25.18
C ALA A 332 -7.40 20.85 26.39
N GLU A 333 -7.88 21.91 27.06
CA GLU A 333 -7.47 22.15 28.44
C GLU A 333 -8.21 21.15 29.35
N PRO A 334 -7.49 20.38 30.19
CA PRO A 334 -8.15 19.59 31.21
C PRO A 334 -8.79 20.54 32.21
N LYS A 335 -10.13 20.60 32.22
CA LYS A 335 -10.84 21.15 33.37
C LYS A 335 -10.46 20.30 34.59
N SER A 336 -9.88 21.00 35.56
CA SER A 336 -9.38 20.59 36.87
C SER A 336 -10.08 19.40 37.51
#